data_AF-A0A2U8FXC9-F1
#
_entry.id   AF-A0A2U8FXC9-F1
#
_cell.length_a   1.000
_cell.length_b   1.000
_cell.length_c   1.000
_cell.angle_alpha   90.00
_cell.angle_beta   90.00
_cell.angle_gamma   90.00
#
_symmetry.space_group_name_H-M   'P 1'
#
loop_
_entity.id
_entity.type
_entity.pdbx_description
1 polymer ?
#
loop_
_entity_poly.entity_id
_entity_poly.type
_entity_poly.pdbx_seq_one_letter_code
_entity_poly.pdbx_strand_id
1 'polypeptide(L)' 'MPSHTRAVGKFLLSPLSKQTPSGQYAASLSIRSGRGSGTHDRVFRFIPVFPTPQAAMQYALEQGLGYLRLSGLPA' A
#
# COMPACT_ATOMS: atom_id res chain seq x y z
N MET A 1 13.28 7.71 -4.72
CA MET A 1 13.12 6.28 -4.37
C MET A 1 11.99 5.72 -5.22
N PRO A 2 12.20 4.70 -6.05
CA PRO A 2 11.15 4.22 -6.94
C PRO A 2 10.04 3.54 -6.12
N SER A 3 8.86 4.18 -6.09
CA SER A 3 7.63 3.58 -5.58
C SER A 3 7.19 2.49 -6.56
N HIS A 4 7.37 1.23 -6.17
CA HIS A 4 7.02 0.08 -6.99
C HIS A 4 5.51 -0.15 -6.93
N THR A 5 4.78 0.62 -7.72
CA THR A 5 3.33 0.49 -7.85
C THR A 5 2.99 -0.83 -8.54
N ARG A 6 2.04 -1.58 -7.98
CA ARG A 6 1.60 -2.89 -8.49
C ARG A 6 0.11 -2.86 -8.83
N ALA A 7 -0.25 -3.25 -10.05
CA ALA A 7 -1.64 -3.39 -10.46
C ALA A 7 -2.17 -4.80 -10.16
N VAL A 8 -3.40 -4.89 -9.64
CA VAL A 8 -4.12 -6.13 -9.32
C VAL A 8 -5.57 -5.98 -9.77
N GLY A 9 -5.90 -6.49 -10.96
CA GLY A 9 -7.23 -6.29 -11.56
C GLY A 9 -7.54 -4.80 -11.74
N LYS A 10 -8.65 -4.33 -11.15
CA LYS A 10 -9.05 -2.90 -11.15
C LYS A 10 -8.35 -2.03 -10.10
N PHE A 11 -7.49 -2.63 -9.27
CA PHE A 11 -6.84 -1.97 -8.15
C PHE A 11 -5.38 -1.64 -8.48
N LEU A 12 -4.95 -0.44 -8.11
CA LEU A 12 -3.56 0.01 -8.18
C LEU A 12 -3.03 0.19 -6.76
N LEU A 13 -2.05 -0.63 -6.39
CA LEU A 13 -1.41 -0.62 -5.09
C LEU A 13 -0.13 0.20 -5.18
N SER A 14 -0.07 1.31 -4.47
CA SER A 14 1.08 2.20 -4.43
C SER A 14 1.68 2.16 -3.02
N PRO A 15 2.77 1.41 -2.78
CA PRO A 15 3.43 1.36 -1.49
C PRO A 15 4.26 2.62 -1.27
N LEU A 16 4.26 3.12 -0.04
CA LEU A 16 5.04 4.26 0.39
C LEU A 16 5.75 3.92 1.70
N SER A 17 6.96 4.44 1.85
CA SER A 17 7.68 4.46 3.12
C SER A 17 7.85 5.89 3.57
N LYS A 18 7.58 6.17 4.84
CA LYS A 18 7.87 7.47 5.46
C LYS A 18 8.89 7.29 6.57
N GLN A 19 9.98 8.04 6.52
CA GLN A 19 10.95 8.05 7.61
C GLN A 19 10.34 8.70 8.86
N THR A 20 10.50 8.05 10.00
CA THR A 20 10.05 8.52 11.31
C THR A 20 11.12 9.41 11.95
N PRO A 21 10.76 10.21 12.97
CA PRO A 21 11.74 10.99 13.73
C PRO A 21 12.84 10.13 14.37
N SER A 22 12.55 8.86 14.65
CA SER A 22 13.49 7.88 15.19
C SER A 22 14.41 7.22 14.15
N GLY A 23 14.37 7.66 12.88
CA GLY A 23 15.21 7.14 11.81
C GLY A 23 14.74 5.81 11.19
N GLN A 24 13.62 5.26 11.68
CA GLN A 24 12.99 4.07 11.11
C GLN A 24 12.01 4.45 9.98
N TYR A 25 11.44 3.47 9.31
CA TYR A 25 10.53 3.68 8.18
C TYR A 25 9.16 3.09 8.49
N ALA A 26 8.14 3.95 8.55
CA ALA A 26 6.76 3.54 8.64
C ALA A 26 6.24 3.14 7.25
N ALA A 27 5.52 2.02 7.19
CA ALA A 27 4.89 1.51 5.98
C ALA A 27 3.53 2.17 5.75
N SER A 28 3.23 2.50 4.50
CA SER A 28 1.92 2.98 4.08
C SER A 28 1.58 2.44 2.69
N LEU A 29 0.29 2.32 2.39
CA LEU A 29 -0.20 1.82 1.10
C LEU A 29 -1.39 2.63 0.64
N SER A 30 -1.36 3.14 -0.58
CA SER A 30 -2.55 3.63 -1.27
C SER A 30 -3.08 2.52 -2.19
N ILE A 31 -4.37 2.21 -2.07
CA ILE A 31 -5.09 1.33 -2.98
C ILE A 31 -6.11 2.19 -3.73
N ARG A 32 -5.86 2.39 -5.01
CA ARG A 32 -6.78 3.11 -5.90
C ARG A 32 -7.59 2.10 -6.69
N SER A 33 -8.92 2.25 -6.73
CA SER A 33 -9.79 1.49 -7.63
C SER A 33 -10.49 2.42 -8.60
N GLY A 34 -10.51 2.12 -9.89
CA GLY A 34 -11.28 2.91 -10.85
C GLY A 34 -11.51 2.24 -12.21
N ARG A 35 -12.79 2.05 -12.56
CA ARG A 35 -13.28 1.87 -13.94
C ARG A 35 -14.70 2.45 -14.03
N GLY A 36 -14.80 3.74 -14.35
CA GLY A 36 -16.08 4.45 -14.51
C GLY A 36 -16.74 4.92 -13.21
N SER A 37 -17.07 6.21 -13.14
CA SER A 37 -17.89 6.93 -12.14
C SER A 37 -17.43 7.05 -10.68
N GLY A 38 -16.42 6.33 -10.19
CA GLY A 38 -15.92 6.54 -8.82
C GLY A 38 -14.50 6.03 -8.60
N THR A 39 -13.51 6.95 -8.51
CA THR A 39 -12.17 6.57 -8.06
C THR A 39 -12.15 6.59 -6.54
N HIS A 40 -12.05 5.42 -5.92
CA HIS A 40 -11.82 5.34 -4.48
C HIS A 40 -10.32 5.15 -4.23
N ASP A 41 -9.74 6.07 -3.48
CA ASP A 41 -8.40 5.92 -2.91
C ASP A 41 -8.53 5.53 -1.44
N ARG A 42 -7.98 4.37 -1.07
CA ARG A 42 -7.90 3.90 0.30
C ARG A 42 -6.45 3.95 0.75
N VAL A 43 -6.15 4.76 1.75
CA VAL A 43 -4.80 4.86 2.32
C VAL A 43 -4.73 4.09 3.64
N PHE A 44 -3.85 3.10 3.67
CA PHE A 44 -3.52 2.32 4.85
C PHE A 44 -2.21 2.82 5.44
N ARG A 45 -2.21 3.02 6.76
CA ARG A 45 -1.02 3.32 7.55
C ARG A 45 -0.81 2.17 8.51
N PHE A 46 0.35 1.55 8.45
CA PHE A 46 0.66 0.39 9.27
C PHE A 46 1.41 0.81 10.53
N ILE A 47 1.19 0.05 11.61
CA ILE A 47 1.84 0.27 12.91
C ILE A 47 3.32 -0.18 12.90
N PRO A 48 3.70 -1.32 12.27
CA PRO A 48 5.11 -1.73 12.22
C PRO A 48 6.01 -0.71 11.52
N VAL A 49 7.19 -0.53 12.09
CA VAL A 49 8.28 0.28 11.56
C VAL A 49 9.45 -0.62 11.17
N PHE A 50 10.20 -0.20 10.16
CA PHE A 50 11.24 -1.01 9.52
C PHE A 50 12.58 -0.28 9.49
N PRO A 51 13.70 -1.01 9.50
CA PRO A 51 15.04 -0.40 9.43
C PRO A 51 15.36 0.17 8.04
N THR A 52 14.65 -0.26 6.99
CA THR A 52 14.87 0.21 5.61
C THR A 52 13.56 0.61 4.93
N PRO A 53 13.60 1.57 3.98
CA PRO A 53 12.40 1.97 3.24
C PRO A 53 11.89 0.82 2.37
N GLN A 54 12.77 -0.01 1.83
CA GLN A 54 12.41 -1.17 1.02
C GLN A 54 11.61 -2.20 1.82
N ALA A 55 12.03 -2.50 3.05
CA ALA A 55 11.30 -3.43 3.91
C ALA A 55 9.89 -2.89 4.25
N ALA A 56 9.77 -1.59 4.53
CA ALA A 56 8.47 -0.95 4.73
C ALA A 56 7.55 -1.04 3.51
N MET A 57 8.09 -0.77 2.31
CA MET A 57 7.32 -0.86 1.06
C MET A 57 6.91 -2.29 0.71
N GLN A 58 7.81 -3.27 0.92
CA GLN A 58 7.51 -4.68 0.69
C GLN A 58 6.41 -5.16 1.63
N TYR A 59 6.52 -4.83 2.92
CA TYR A 59 5.49 -5.13 3.90
C TYR A 59 4.13 -4.52 3.50
N ALA A 60 4.13 -3.24 3.10
CA ALA A 60 2.91 -2.56 2.64
C ALA A 60 2.24 -3.29 1.47
N LEU A 61 3.02 -3.76 0.49
CA LEU A 61 2.51 -4.54 -0.65
C LEU A 61 1.94 -5.89 -0.21
N GLU A 62 2.64 -6.64 0.64
CA GLU A 62 2.18 -7.95 1.11
C GLU A 62 0.84 -7.83 1.87
N GLN A 63 0.74 -6.84 2.75
CA GLN A 63 -0.51 -6.55 3.46
C GLN A 63 -1.62 -6.12 2.49
N GLY A 64 -1.32 -5.29 1.49
CA GLY A 64 -2.27 -4.87 0.46
C GLY A 64 -2.81 -6.03 -0.39
N LEU A 65 -1.93 -6.95 -0.78
CA LEU A 65 -2.31 -8.15 -1.52
C LEU A 65 -3.16 -9.09 -0.66
N GLY A 66 -2.80 -9.28 0.61
CA GLY A 66 -3.61 -10.01 1.58
C GLY A 66 -5.00 -9.39 1.75
N TYR A 67 -5.06 -8.06 1.88
CA TYR A 67 -6.33 -7.33 1.96
C TYR A 67 -7.20 -7.56 0.73
N LEU A 68 -6.67 -7.42 -0.49
CA LEU A 68 -7.45 -7.67 -1.70
C LEU A 68 -7.92 -9.14 -1.82
N ARG A 69 -7.11 -10.10 -1.36
CA ARG A 69 -7.48 -11.52 -1.37
C ARG A 69 -8.61 -11.84 -0.39
N LEU A 70 -8.56 -11.26 0.81
CA LEU A 70 -9.55 -11.49 1.87
C LEU A 70 -10.84 -10.70 1.63
N SER A 71 -10.74 -9.51 1.05
CA SER A 71 -11.84 -8.54 1.05
C SER A 71 -12.94 -8.87 0.05
N GLY A 72 -12.77 -9.83 -0.88
CA GLY A 72 -13.79 -10.21 -1.87
C GLY A 72 -14.55 -9.01 -2.45
N LEU A 73 -13.85 -7.88 -2.66
CA LEU A 73 -14.51 -6.56 -2.72
C LEU A 73 -15.54 -6.58 -3.84
N PRO A 74 -16.84 -6.40 -3.56
CA PRO A 74 -17.82 -6.25 -4.63
C PRO A 74 -17.41 -5.10 -5.54
N ALA A 75 -17.63 -5.32 -6.83
CA ALA A 75 -17.20 -4.46 -7.90
C ALA A 75 -17.73 -3.02 -7.74
#